data_AF-A0A7W0S146-F1
#
_entry.id   AF-A0A7W0S146-F1
#
_cell.length_a   1.000
_cell.length_b   1.000
_cell.length_c   1.000
_cell.angle_alpha   90.00
_cell.angle_beta   90.00
_cell.angle_gamma   90.00
#
_symmetry.space_group_name_H-M   'P 1'
#
loop_
_entity.id
_entity.type
_entity.pdbx_description
1 polymer ?
#
loop_
_entity_poly.entity_id
_entity_poly.type
_entity_poly.pdbx_seq_one_letter_code
_entity_poly.pdbx_strand_id
1 'polypeptide(L)'
;MTLGVPLTLGMILLVSSVQLTWEAKTAIFAIVVIGLAIEIAQTTTAKAAHYGASGMVAGMATMMAAMGTGLSLGYATGMIWDLGWANLVGVLAGLTHGLVMGRRYGPMAALDGAGGGVMGGLMGPMLGVMLLYLPTSLVLTALLMLALQAAFSLGGVYLMATAAGAVASSGWLHQVGHVLGSQYQEVACCPLEAAAPPALTGKRPKTRQGTSKGDTERRSWVVTLVAALAGALSVLVIGGTLSSDLFRGRSASAPLARSDGPTGAPAGEPAAALAEQDGVQQLAMTLRYPRYEPRLMEVKVGVPVRLTLQAIGDPG
;
A
#
# COMPACT_ATOMS: atom_id res chain seq x y z
N MET A 1 16.75 17.55 -1.71
CA MET A 1 16.15 16.46 -0.92
C MET A 1 15.67 17.09 0.37
N THR A 2 14.39 16.94 0.71
CA THR A 2 13.83 17.49 1.94
C THR A 2 14.47 16.78 3.14
N LEU A 3 14.80 17.53 4.19
CA LEU A 3 15.40 17.03 5.44
C LEU A 3 14.53 15.99 6.18
N GLY A 4 13.31 15.71 5.71
CA GLY A 4 12.35 14.80 6.35
C GLY A 4 12.79 13.33 6.36
N VAL A 5 13.23 12.81 5.21
CA VAL A 5 13.60 11.39 5.04
C VAL A 5 14.66 10.88 6.05
N PRO A 6 15.82 11.55 6.24
CA PRO A 6 16.81 11.09 7.21
C PRO A 6 16.30 11.17 8.66
N LEU A 7 15.42 12.13 8.96
CA LEU A 7 14.85 12.31 10.30
C LEU A 7 13.85 11.20 10.64
N THR A 8 13.03 10.79 9.66
CA THR A 8 12.12 9.65 9.81
C THR A 8 12.86 8.31 9.95
N LEU A 9 13.95 8.11 9.20
CA LEU A 9 14.79 6.91 9.31
C LEU A 9 15.47 6.82 10.69
N GLY A 10 15.94 7.96 11.21
CA GLY A 10 16.45 8.07 12.57
C GLY A 10 15.42 7.67 13.62
N MET A 11 14.15 8.09 13.46
CA MET A 11 13.06 7.68 14.36
C MET A 11 12.81 6.17 14.35
N ILE A 12 12.85 5.51 13.19
CA ILE A 12 12.66 4.04 13.11
C ILE A 12 13.74 3.30 13.93
N LEU A 13 14.99 3.72 13.78
CA LEU A 13 16.11 3.13 14.52
C LEU A 13 16.00 3.41 16.02
N LEU A 14 15.53 4.60 16.40
CA LEU A 14 15.37 4.99 17.80
C LEU A 14 14.25 4.19 18.48
N VAL A 15 13.11 4.01 17.81
CA VAL A 15 11.99 3.16 18.29
C VAL A 15 12.44 1.71 18.49
N SER A 16 13.32 1.21 17.62
CA SER A 16 13.85 -0.16 17.71
C SER A 16 14.67 -0.40 19.00
N SER A 17 15.22 0.66 19.60
CA SER A 17 16.07 0.58 20.80
C SER A 17 15.28 0.57 22.13
N VAL A 18 13.98 0.88 22.12
CA VAL A 18 13.17 0.99 23.35
C VAL A 18 12.53 -0.35 23.72
N GLN A 19 12.54 -0.70 25.02
CA GLN A 19 11.84 -1.88 25.56
C GLN A 19 10.32 -1.66 25.63
N LEU A 20 9.69 -1.49 24.47
CA LEU A 20 8.24 -1.48 24.33
C LEU A 20 7.67 -2.91 24.19
N THR A 21 6.39 -3.08 24.55
CA THR A 21 5.64 -4.29 24.21
C THR A 21 5.60 -4.48 22.70
N TRP A 22 5.49 -5.73 22.24
CA TRP A 22 5.49 -6.05 20.81
C TRP A 22 4.37 -5.32 20.05
N GLU A 23 3.19 -5.20 20.65
CA GLU A 23 2.05 -4.45 20.08
C GLU A 23 2.36 -2.96 19.91
N ALA A 24 3.01 -2.35 20.90
CA ALA A 24 3.39 -0.96 20.80
C ALA A 24 4.48 -0.73 19.74
N LYS A 25 5.41 -1.69 19.58
CA LYS A 25 6.43 -1.64 18.51
C LYS A 25 5.81 -1.73 17.12
N THR A 26 4.89 -2.65 16.88
CA THR A 26 4.22 -2.79 15.58
C THR A 26 3.35 -1.57 15.25
N ALA A 27 2.64 -1.04 16.25
CA ALA A 27 1.84 0.17 16.07
C ALA A 27 2.70 1.38 15.69
N ILE A 28 3.78 1.64 16.43
CA ILE A 28 4.70 2.76 16.12
C ILE A 28 5.35 2.56 14.75
N PHE A 29 5.79 1.35 14.45
CA PHE A 29 6.38 1.03 13.15
C PHE A 29 5.42 1.34 12.00
N ALA A 30 4.17 0.88 12.09
CA ALA A 30 3.16 1.15 11.08
C ALA A 30 2.84 2.64 10.95
N ILE A 31 2.79 3.40 12.05
CA ILE A 31 2.62 4.87 12.02
C ILE A 31 3.77 5.52 11.23
N VAL A 32 5.01 5.10 11.47
CA VAL A 32 6.17 5.65 10.76
C VAL A 32 6.12 5.29 9.27
N VAL A 33 5.74 4.06 8.93
CA VAL A 33 5.56 3.62 7.54
C VAL A 33 4.48 4.46 6.84
N ILE A 34 3.34 4.70 7.50
CA ILE A 34 2.25 5.55 6.98
C ILE A 34 2.75 6.98 6.74
N GLY A 35 3.42 7.58 7.73
CA GLY A 35 3.98 8.93 7.60
C GLY A 35 4.93 9.06 6.41
N LEU A 36 5.83 8.08 6.25
CA LEU A 36 6.82 8.06 5.17
C LEU A 36 6.17 7.84 3.79
N ALA A 37 5.17 6.97 3.71
CA ALA A 37 4.38 6.78 2.49
C ALA A 37 3.64 8.07 2.06
N ILE A 38 3.09 8.81 3.02
CA ILE A 38 2.43 10.09 2.76
C ILE A 38 3.43 11.16 2.30
N GLU A 39 4.62 11.25 2.93
CA GLU A 39 5.66 12.20 2.51
C GLU A 39 6.14 11.90 1.08
N ILE A 40 6.37 10.62 0.74
CA ILE A 40 6.71 10.20 -0.63
C ILE A 40 5.61 10.64 -1.61
N ALA A 41 4.34 10.37 -1.28
CA ALA A 41 3.20 10.74 -2.13
C ALA A 41 3.13 12.25 -2.38
N GLN A 42 3.26 13.06 -1.32
CA GLN A 42 3.19 14.52 -1.41
C GLN A 42 4.36 15.11 -2.20
N THR A 43 5.59 14.69 -1.89
CA THR A 43 6.79 15.19 -2.58
C THR A 43 6.77 14.82 -4.07
N THR A 44 6.27 13.62 -4.39
CA THR A 44 6.11 13.16 -5.77
C THR A 44 5.07 13.97 -6.51
N THR A 45 3.89 14.17 -5.91
CA THR A 45 2.81 14.99 -6.50
C THR A 45 3.26 16.43 -6.73
N ALA A 46 4.00 17.02 -5.78
CA ALA A 46 4.51 18.38 -5.90
C ALA A 46 5.52 18.52 -7.06
N LYS A 47 6.44 17.56 -7.22
CA LYS A 47 7.42 17.56 -8.31
C LYS A 47 6.77 17.28 -9.66
N ALA A 48 5.91 16.26 -9.72
CA ALA A 48 5.16 15.90 -10.90
C ALA A 48 4.43 17.13 -11.46
N ALA A 49 3.81 17.93 -10.59
CA ALA A 49 3.07 19.12 -10.99
C ALA A 49 3.88 20.19 -11.74
N HIS A 50 5.21 20.19 -11.62
CA HIS A 50 6.06 21.10 -12.38
C HIS A 50 6.27 20.64 -13.83
N TYR A 51 6.09 19.35 -14.10
CA TYR A 51 6.24 18.77 -15.42
C TYR A 51 4.86 18.68 -16.07
N GLY A 52 4.60 19.52 -17.08
CA GLY A 52 3.32 19.60 -17.78
C GLY A 52 3.00 18.42 -18.70
N ALA A 53 3.38 17.19 -18.32
CA ALA A 53 3.11 15.98 -19.08
C ALA A 53 1.60 15.76 -19.22
N SER A 54 1.13 15.27 -20.37
CA SER A 54 -0.30 14.98 -20.58
C SER A 54 -0.49 13.64 -21.31
N GLY A 55 -1.73 13.17 -21.35
CA GLY A 55 -2.08 11.93 -22.05
C GLY A 55 -1.67 10.66 -21.31
N MET A 56 -1.33 9.62 -22.07
CA MET A 56 -1.13 8.25 -21.57
C MET A 56 0.01 8.14 -20.54
N VAL A 57 1.11 8.88 -20.76
CA VAL A 57 2.27 8.86 -19.84
C VAL A 57 1.89 9.39 -18.46
N ALA A 58 1.09 10.45 -18.43
CA ALA A 58 0.61 11.00 -17.17
C ALA A 58 -0.33 10.02 -16.45
N GLY A 59 -1.21 9.33 -17.18
CA GLY A 59 -2.07 8.28 -16.65
C GLY A 59 -1.28 7.13 -16.00
N MET A 60 -0.30 6.57 -16.71
CA MET A 60 0.53 5.49 -16.16
C MET A 60 1.32 5.92 -14.91
N ALA A 61 1.91 7.11 -14.93
CA ALA A 61 2.64 7.64 -13.78
C ALA A 61 1.72 7.85 -12.57
N THR A 62 0.51 8.38 -12.78
CA THR A 62 -0.50 8.55 -11.71
C THR A 62 -0.99 7.22 -11.15
N MET A 63 -1.21 6.23 -12.01
CA MET A 63 -1.60 4.87 -11.63
C MET A 63 -0.54 4.21 -10.75
N MET A 64 0.73 4.24 -11.18
CA MET A 64 1.84 3.63 -10.43
C MET A 64 2.02 4.27 -9.05
N ALA A 65 1.99 5.60 -8.98
CA ALA A 65 2.12 6.33 -7.71
C ALA A 65 0.95 6.03 -6.75
N ALA A 66 -0.29 6.03 -7.28
CA ALA A 66 -1.49 5.74 -6.51
C ALA A 66 -1.52 4.29 -6.00
N MET A 67 -1.17 3.34 -6.85
CA MET A 67 -1.09 1.92 -6.50
C MET A 67 -0.07 1.68 -5.39
N GLY A 68 1.16 2.22 -5.52
CA GLY A 68 2.18 2.09 -4.49
C GLY A 68 1.73 2.68 -3.15
N THR A 69 1.00 3.79 -3.18
CA THR A 69 0.50 4.45 -1.96
C THR A 69 -0.60 3.64 -1.28
N GLY A 70 -1.58 3.15 -2.05
CA GLY A 70 -2.65 2.30 -1.53
C GLY A 70 -2.10 0.99 -0.96
N LEU A 71 -1.11 0.40 -1.63
CA LEU A 71 -0.46 -0.84 -1.18
C LEU A 71 0.31 -0.61 0.13
N SER A 72 1.15 0.42 0.22
CA SER A 72 1.91 0.71 1.44
C SER A 72 1.04 1.07 2.65
N LEU A 73 0.03 1.94 2.47
CA LEU A 73 -0.88 2.29 3.57
C LEU A 73 -1.79 1.12 3.95
N GLY A 74 -2.30 0.39 2.96
CA GLY A 74 -3.08 -0.82 3.20
C GLY A 74 -2.27 -1.88 3.94
N TYR A 75 -1.02 -2.10 3.55
CA TYR A 75 -0.11 -3.01 4.24
C TYR A 75 0.14 -2.57 5.69
N ALA A 76 0.47 -1.30 5.92
CA ALA A 76 0.71 -0.76 7.25
C ALA A 76 -0.50 -0.87 8.17
N THR A 77 -1.69 -0.57 7.66
CA THR A 77 -2.93 -0.67 8.42
C THR A 77 -3.38 -2.11 8.64
N GLY A 78 -3.12 -3.01 7.69
CA GLY A 78 -3.39 -4.45 7.82
C GLY A 78 -2.54 -5.15 8.87
N MET A 79 -1.46 -4.51 9.36
CA MET A 79 -0.69 -5.00 10.50
C MET A 79 -1.34 -4.71 11.86
N ILE A 80 -2.27 -3.76 11.94
CA ILE A 80 -2.85 -3.29 13.21
C ILE A 80 -4.38 -3.49 13.26
N TRP A 81 -5.06 -3.32 12.13
CA TRP A 81 -6.51 -3.31 12.04
C TRP A 81 -7.06 -4.54 11.33
N ASP A 82 -8.35 -4.79 11.54
CA ASP A 82 -9.10 -5.78 10.79
C ASP A 82 -9.03 -5.52 9.29
N LEU A 83 -9.03 -6.61 8.51
CA LEU A 83 -8.87 -6.59 7.06
C LEU A 83 -9.85 -5.64 6.36
N GLY A 84 -11.09 -5.53 6.86
CA GLY A 84 -12.10 -4.61 6.31
C GLY A 84 -11.72 -3.14 6.45
N TRP A 85 -11.28 -2.71 7.64
CA TRP A 85 -10.85 -1.33 7.89
C TRP A 85 -9.54 -1.00 7.18
N ALA A 86 -8.59 -1.95 7.18
CA ALA A 86 -7.34 -1.79 6.46
C ALA A 86 -7.55 -1.65 4.95
N ASN A 87 -8.45 -2.45 4.35
CA ASN A 87 -8.85 -2.32 2.94
C ASN A 87 -9.48 -0.95 2.67
N LEU A 88 -10.40 -0.51 3.52
CA LEU A 88 -11.04 0.79 3.36
C LEU A 88 -10.00 1.93 3.38
N VAL A 89 -9.06 1.91 4.33
CA VAL A 89 -8.05 2.96 4.46
C VAL A 89 -7.04 2.91 3.31
N GLY A 90 -6.57 1.73 2.93
CA GLY A 90 -5.69 1.55 1.77
C GLY A 90 -6.32 2.05 0.47
N VAL A 91 -7.58 1.68 0.22
CA VAL A 91 -8.34 2.10 -0.98
C VAL A 91 -8.57 3.60 -0.98
N LEU A 92 -9.01 4.19 0.13
CA LEU A 92 -9.23 5.63 0.22
C LEU A 92 -7.92 6.41 0.03
N ALA A 93 -6.82 5.96 0.61
CA ALA A 93 -5.51 6.60 0.44
C ALA A 93 -5.00 6.53 -1.01
N GLY A 94 -5.07 5.34 -1.63
CA GLY A 94 -4.70 5.17 -3.03
C GLY A 94 -5.57 5.99 -3.98
N LEU A 95 -6.90 5.92 -3.80
CA LEU A 95 -7.88 6.63 -4.63
C LEU A 95 -7.71 8.15 -4.52
N THR A 96 -7.59 8.67 -3.30
CA THR A 96 -7.39 10.12 -3.09
C THR A 96 -6.08 10.59 -3.70
N HIS A 97 -4.99 9.85 -3.53
CA HIS A 97 -3.70 10.20 -4.15
C HIS A 97 -3.79 10.19 -5.68
N GLY A 98 -4.40 9.15 -6.26
CA GLY A 98 -4.62 9.04 -7.71
C GLY A 98 -5.46 10.18 -8.28
N LEU A 99 -6.57 10.53 -7.63
CA LEU A 99 -7.42 11.66 -8.04
C LEU A 99 -6.69 13.01 -7.92
N VAL A 100 -5.96 13.24 -6.81
CA VAL A 100 -5.23 14.49 -6.57
C VAL A 100 -4.13 14.68 -7.61
N MET A 101 -3.39 13.62 -7.91
CA MET A 101 -2.32 13.65 -8.90
C MET A 101 -2.89 13.78 -10.31
N GLY A 102 -3.89 12.96 -10.68
CA GLY A 102 -4.49 12.95 -12.01
C GLY A 102 -5.29 14.19 -12.38
N ARG A 103 -5.88 14.92 -11.41
CA ARG A 103 -6.64 16.16 -11.67
C ARG A 103 -5.84 17.21 -12.45
N ARG A 104 -4.50 17.21 -12.35
CA ARG A 104 -3.64 18.15 -13.07
C ARG A 104 -3.37 17.76 -14.53
N TYR A 105 -3.56 16.49 -14.89
CA TYR A 105 -3.17 15.93 -16.18
C TYR A 105 -4.36 15.52 -17.06
N GLY A 106 -5.57 15.56 -16.51
CA GLY A 106 -6.82 15.30 -17.22
C GLY A 106 -7.66 14.21 -16.56
N PRO A 107 -8.92 14.06 -17.01
CA PRO A 107 -9.86 13.11 -16.41
C PRO A 107 -9.42 11.65 -16.57
N MET A 108 -8.80 11.30 -17.70
CA MET A 108 -8.30 9.94 -17.93
C MET A 108 -7.22 9.55 -16.92
N ALA A 109 -6.24 10.44 -16.68
CA ALA A 109 -5.20 10.20 -15.67
C ALA A 109 -5.77 10.12 -14.25
N ALA A 110 -6.80 10.92 -13.92
CA ALA A 110 -7.48 10.81 -12.64
C ALA A 110 -8.17 9.45 -12.45
N LEU A 111 -8.79 8.91 -13.49
CA LEU A 111 -9.43 7.59 -13.46
C LEU A 111 -8.41 6.46 -13.38
N ASP A 112 -7.33 6.51 -14.16
CA ASP A 112 -6.23 5.53 -14.11
C ASP A 112 -5.55 5.54 -12.73
N GLY A 113 -5.29 6.73 -12.20
CA GLY A 113 -4.79 6.94 -10.84
C GLY A 113 -5.73 6.35 -9.80
N ALA A 114 -7.02 6.67 -9.86
CA ALA A 114 -8.01 6.13 -8.92
C ALA A 114 -8.10 4.60 -8.99
N GLY A 115 -8.12 4.02 -10.20
CA GLY A 115 -8.12 2.58 -10.43
C GLY A 115 -6.88 1.89 -9.85
N GLY A 116 -5.69 2.43 -10.12
CA GLY A 116 -4.44 1.95 -9.52
C GLY A 116 -4.46 2.02 -7.99
N GLY A 117 -5.01 3.11 -7.43
CA GLY A 117 -5.18 3.29 -5.99
C GLY A 117 -6.11 2.25 -5.35
N VAL A 118 -7.24 1.94 -5.97
CA VAL A 118 -8.18 0.89 -5.51
C VAL A 118 -7.49 -0.47 -5.54
N MET A 119 -6.82 -0.81 -6.65
CA MET A 119 -6.10 -2.09 -6.78
C MET A 119 -5.02 -2.24 -5.72
N GLY A 120 -4.17 -1.22 -5.53
CA GLY A 120 -3.14 -1.23 -4.50
C GLY A 120 -3.72 -1.33 -3.09
N GLY A 121 -4.80 -0.58 -2.81
CA GLY A 121 -5.48 -0.56 -1.52
C GLY A 121 -6.14 -1.87 -1.10
N LEU A 122 -6.63 -2.66 -2.06
CA LEU A 122 -7.18 -3.99 -1.78
C LEU A 122 -6.08 -5.05 -1.57
N MET A 123 -4.96 -4.92 -2.28
CA MET A 123 -3.85 -5.89 -2.19
C MET A 123 -2.96 -5.68 -0.96
N GLY A 124 -2.78 -4.44 -0.50
CA GLY A 124 -1.90 -4.09 0.61
C GLY A 124 -2.23 -4.82 1.93
N PRO A 125 -3.46 -4.72 2.45
CA PRO A 125 -3.84 -5.34 3.73
C PRO A 125 -3.78 -6.85 3.69
N MET A 126 -4.14 -7.45 2.56
CA MET A 126 -4.04 -8.90 2.36
C MET A 126 -2.58 -9.37 2.50
N LEU A 127 -1.61 -8.63 1.95
CA LEU A 127 -0.19 -8.88 2.17
C LEU A 127 0.22 -8.70 3.64
N GLY A 128 -0.35 -7.72 4.33
CA GLY A 128 -0.11 -7.52 5.77
C GLY A 128 -0.53 -8.74 6.59
N VAL A 129 -1.74 -9.22 6.38
CA VAL A 129 -2.29 -10.38 7.11
C VAL A 129 -1.54 -11.67 6.79
N MET A 130 -1.17 -11.90 5.53
CA MET A 130 -0.44 -13.10 5.13
C MET A 130 0.95 -13.20 5.78
N LEU A 131 1.57 -12.09 6.15
CA LEU A 131 2.92 -12.03 6.69
C LEU A 131 2.99 -11.94 8.23
N LEU A 132 1.84 -11.91 8.93
CA LEU A 132 1.78 -11.83 10.39
C LEU A 132 2.54 -12.97 11.11
N TYR A 133 2.74 -14.11 10.44
CA TYR A 133 3.36 -15.29 11.04
C TYR A 133 4.87 -15.16 11.28
N LEU A 134 5.58 -14.25 10.59
CA LEU A 134 7.02 -14.02 10.78
C LEU A 134 7.29 -12.53 11.05
N PRO A 135 7.61 -12.12 12.30
CA PRO A 135 7.80 -10.70 12.62
C PRO A 135 8.96 -10.06 11.85
N THR A 136 10.00 -10.83 11.52
CA THR A 136 11.14 -10.35 10.72
C THR A 136 10.74 -10.08 9.26
N SER A 137 9.85 -10.90 8.68
CA SER A 137 9.39 -10.68 7.30
C SER A 137 8.47 -9.47 7.20
N LEU A 138 7.69 -9.15 8.24
CA LEU A 138 6.86 -7.93 8.27
C LEU A 138 7.71 -6.66 8.05
N VAL A 139 8.78 -6.50 8.82
CA VAL A 139 9.63 -5.31 8.74
C VAL A 139 10.32 -5.23 7.38
N LEU A 140 10.88 -6.34 6.90
CA LEU A 140 11.56 -6.39 5.60
C LEU A 140 10.59 -6.11 4.45
N THR A 141 9.39 -6.68 4.47
CA THR A 141 8.37 -6.44 3.44
C THR A 141 7.87 -5.00 3.50
N ALA A 142 7.66 -4.41 4.68
CA ALA A 142 7.29 -3.01 4.79
C ALA A 142 8.35 -2.08 4.17
N LEU A 143 9.63 -2.32 4.48
CA LEU A 143 10.76 -1.56 3.92
C LEU A 143 10.85 -1.74 2.41
N LEU A 144 10.67 -2.97 1.92
CA LEU A 144 10.61 -3.27 0.49
C LEU A 144 9.45 -2.54 -0.19
N MET A 145 8.26 -2.51 0.41
CA MET A 145 7.10 -1.82 -0.14
C MET A 145 7.28 -0.30 -0.17
N LEU A 146 7.87 0.29 0.88
CA LEU A 146 8.25 1.71 0.87
C LEU A 146 9.30 2.00 -0.21
N ALA A 147 10.29 1.13 -0.38
CA ALA A 147 11.30 1.28 -1.40
C ALA A 147 10.70 1.19 -2.82
N LEU A 148 9.80 0.22 -3.06
CA LEU A 148 9.08 0.06 -4.32
C LEU A 148 8.15 1.26 -4.58
N GLN A 149 7.41 1.73 -3.58
CA GLN A 149 6.59 2.93 -3.70
C GLN A 149 7.44 4.15 -4.07
N ALA A 150 8.58 4.35 -3.41
CA ALA A 150 9.50 5.44 -3.72
C ALA A 150 10.06 5.30 -5.15
N ALA A 151 10.47 4.10 -5.56
CA ALA A 151 10.98 3.83 -6.89
C ALA A 151 9.93 4.09 -7.98
N PHE A 152 8.70 3.61 -7.82
CA PHE A 152 7.60 3.86 -8.76
C PHE A 152 7.20 5.33 -8.82
N SER A 153 7.19 6.00 -7.68
CA SER A 153 6.89 7.43 -7.61
C SER A 153 7.97 8.26 -8.32
N LEU A 154 9.25 7.94 -8.11
CA LEU A 154 10.38 8.56 -8.80
C LEU A 154 10.38 8.25 -10.30
N GLY A 155 10.08 7.01 -10.69
CA GLY A 155 9.93 6.60 -12.08
C GLY A 155 8.81 7.36 -12.77
N GLY A 156 7.66 7.54 -12.11
CA GLY A 156 6.56 8.35 -12.63
C GLY A 156 6.95 9.81 -12.84
N VAL A 157 7.66 10.43 -11.89
CA VAL A 157 8.18 11.79 -12.04
C VAL A 157 9.20 11.87 -13.17
N TYR A 158 10.07 10.88 -13.31
CA TYR A 158 11.05 10.80 -14.40
C TYR A 158 10.35 10.73 -15.75
N LEU A 159 9.37 9.84 -15.93
CA LEU A 159 8.58 9.73 -17.16
C LEU A 159 7.83 11.02 -17.50
N MET A 160 7.31 11.73 -16.49
CA MET A 160 6.70 13.03 -16.72
C MET A 160 7.72 14.10 -17.12
N ALA A 161 8.90 14.10 -16.50
CA ALA A 161 9.97 15.04 -16.85
C ALA A 161 10.50 14.81 -18.27
N THR A 162 10.68 13.54 -18.69
CA THR A 162 11.11 13.19 -20.05
C THR A 162 10.05 13.57 -21.07
N ALA A 163 8.78 13.25 -20.81
CA ALA A 163 7.67 13.63 -21.68
C ALA A 163 7.52 15.15 -21.83
N ALA A 164 7.89 15.92 -20.80
CA ALA A 164 7.89 17.39 -20.85
C ALA A 164 9.15 17.98 -21.53
N GLY A 165 10.09 17.17 -22.00
CA GLY A 165 11.38 17.65 -22.54
C GLY A 165 12.27 18.36 -21.52
N ALA A 166 11.99 18.17 -20.21
CA ALA A 166 12.65 18.89 -19.12
C ALA A 166 13.89 18.16 -18.58
N VAL A 167 14.20 16.96 -19.09
CA VAL A 167 15.39 16.21 -18.71
C VAL A 167 16.59 16.78 -19.47
N ALA A 168 17.25 17.77 -18.87
CA ALA A 168 18.55 18.22 -19.31
C ALA A 168 19.57 17.07 -19.19
N SER A 169 20.58 17.07 -20.08
CA SER A 169 21.61 16.02 -20.18
C SER A 169 22.52 15.90 -18.94
N SER A 170 22.40 16.79 -17.95
CA SER A 170 23.18 16.74 -16.71
C SER A 170 22.28 16.89 -15.47
N GLY A 171 22.17 15.82 -14.69
CA GLY A 171 21.43 15.81 -13.43
C GLY A 171 21.19 14.39 -12.91
N TRP A 172 20.76 14.27 -11.65
CA TRP A 172 20.49 12.97 -11.02
C TRP A 172 19.40 12.16 -11.75
N LEU A 173 18.43 12.84 -12.39
CA LEU A 173 17.38 12.21 -13.20
C LEU A 173 17.98 11.44 -14.39
N HIS A 174 19.06 11.94 -14.99
CA HIS A 174 19.75 11.25 -16.08
C HIS A 174 20.39 9.95 -15.59
N GLN A 175 20.96 9.93 -14.37
CA GLN A 175 21.50 8.70 -13.78
C GLN A 175 20.40 7.67 -13.50
N VAL A 176 19.25 8.11 -12.98
CA VAL A 176 18.08 7.23 -12.77
C VAL A 176 17.59 6.66 -14.10
N GLY A 177 17.47 7.50 -15.13
CA GLY A 177 17.13 7.07 -16.49
C GLY A 177 18.10 6.04 -17.05
N HIS A 178 19.40 6.25 -16.85
CA HIS A 178 20.44 5.31 -17.25
C HIS A 178 20.31 3.95 -16.55
N VAL A 179 20.04 3.93 -15.24
CA VAL A 179 19.82 2.68 -14.49
C VAL A 179 18.53 1.98 -14.92
N LEU A 180 17.47 2.74 -15.23
CA LEU A 180 16.20 2.21 -15.72
C LEU A 180 16.23 1.78 -17.19
N GLY A 181 17.38 1.86 -17.87
CA GLY A 181 17.53 1.42 -19.25
C GLY A 181 16.87 2.37 -20.27
N SER A 182 16.67 3.66 -19.94
CA SER A 182 16.14 4.65 -20.88
C SER A 182 17.13 5.01 -22.01
N GLN A 183 18.21 4.26 -22.15
CA GLN A 183 19.16 4.28 -23.26
C GLN A 183 18.58 3.62 -24.53
N TYR A 184 17.27 3.34 -24.60
CA TYR A 184 16.57 3.02 -25.85
C TYR A 184 16.47 4.25 -26.75
N GLN A 185 17.64 4.65 -27.23
CA GLN A 185 18.00 4.96 -28.60
C GLN A 185 16.82 5.02 -29.55
N GLU A 186 16.70 6.19 -30.17
CA GLU A 186 15.89 6.52 -31.34
C GLU A 186 15.79 5.33 -32.31
N VAL A 187 14.79 4.48 -32.12
CA VAL A 187 14.20 3.82 -33.28
C VAL A 187 13.50 4.96 -33.99
N ALA A 188 14.20 5.53 -34.97
CA ALA A 188 13.72 6.49 -35.93
C ALA A 188 12.54 5.86 -36.70
N CYS A 189 11.40 5.68 -36.04
CA CYS A 189 10.17 5.24 -36.66
C CYS A 189 9.57 6.44 -37.37
N CYS A 190 10.06 6.60 -38.59
CA CYS A 190 9.56 7.44 -39.67
C CYS A 190 9.70 8.95 -39.42
N PRO A 191 10.50 9.67 -40.22
CA PRO A 191 10.29 11.11 -40.36
C PRO A 191 8.85 11.27 -40.84
N LEU A 192 7.99 11.75 -39.95
CA LEU A 192 6.66 12.22 -40.32
C LEU A 192 6.90 13.29 -41.39
N GLU A 193 6.55 12.89 -42.61
CA GLU A 193 6.63 13.67 -43.83
C GLU A 193 6.32 15.12 -43.54
N ALA A 194 7.32 15.97 -43.78
CA ALA A 194 7.29 17.39 -43.53
C ALA A 194 6.17 18.04 -44.36
N ALA A 195 4.95 18.04 -43.82
CA ALA A 195 3.91 18.94 -44.26
C ALA A 195 4.39 20.37 -43.95
N ALA A 196 4.81 21.06 -45.01
CA ALA A 196 5.30 22.42 -44.94
C ALA A 196 4.36 23.30 -44.11
N PRO A 197 4.85 24.04 -43.10
CA PRO A 197 4.00 24.90 -42.29
C PRO A 197 3.40 26.00 -43.19
N PRO A 198 2.08 26.23 -43.16
CA PRO A 198 1.51 27.39 -43.83
C PRO A 198 2.15 28.65 -43.24
N ALA A 199 2.65 29.51 -44.12
CA ALA A 199 3.28 30.78 -43.78
C ALA A 199 2.26 31.72 -43.11
N LEU A 200 2.10 31.59 -41.79
CA LEU A 200 1.30 32.50 -40.99
C LEU A 200 2.18 33.67 -40.53
N THR A 201 2.23 34.69 -41.38
CA THR A 201 2.71 36.05 -41.09
C THR A 201 1.72 36.77 -40.16
N GLY A 202 1.49 36.21 -38.97
CA GLY A 202 0.62 36.81 -37.95
C GLY A 202 1.46 37.37 -36.80
N LYS A 203 1.48 38.70 -36.65
CA LYS A 203 2.09 39.41 -35.51
C LYS A 203 1.66 38.74 -34.20
N ARG A 204 2.61 38.14 -33.47
CA ARG A 204 2.41 37.54 -32.15
C ARG A 204 1.74 38.55 -31.21
N PRO A 205 0.50 38.32 -30.74
CA PRO A 205 -0.08 39.15 -29.70
C PRO A 205 0.76 38.98 -28.43
N LYS A 206 1.23 40.11 -27.91
CA LYS A 206 1.99 40.21 -26.67
C LYS A 206 1.03 39.96 -25.52
N THR A 207 0.72 38.70 -25.25
CA THR A 207 -0.15 38.29 -24.14
C THR A 207 0.54 38.67 -22.85
N ARG A 208 0.11 39.80 -22.25
CA ARG A 208 0.46 40.21 -20.89
C ARG A 208 -0.04 39.13 -19.94
N GLN A 209 0.84 38.19 -19.63
CA GLN A 209 0.63 37.18 -18.61
C GLN A 209 0.78 37.90 -17.26
N GLY A 210 -0.32 38.51 -16.80
CA GLY A 210 -0.43 39.07 -15.46
C GLY A 210 -0.40 37.93 -14.47
N THR A 211 0.76 37.71 -13.86
CA THR A 211 0.96 36.73 -12.79
C THR A 211 0.27 37.24 -11.54
N SER A 212 -1.00 36.84 -11.35
CA SER A 212 -1.69 36.94 -10.06
C SER A 212 -0.95 36.06 -9.06
N LYS A 213 -0.01 36.67 -8.34
CA LYS A 213 0.86 36.00 -7.37
C LYS A 213 0.08 35.44 -6.16
N GLY A 214 -1.17 35.87 -5.96
CA GLY A 214 -2.00 35.53 -4.79
C GLY A 214 -2.71 34.18 -4.83
N ASP A 215 -3.03 33.63 -6.01
CA ASP A 215 -3.84 32.39 -6.07
C ASP A 215 -3.05 31.10 -5.83
N THR A 216 -1.73 31.13 -6.08
CA THR A 216 -0.85 29.97 -5.83
C THR A 216 -0.67 29.68 -4.35
N GLU A 217 -0.68 30.70 -3.50
CA GLU A 217 -0.45 30.58 -2.06
C GLU A 217 -1.68 30.02 -1.34
N ARG A 218 -2.88 30.46 -1.74
CA ARG A 218 -4.14 29.99 -1.14
C ARG A 218 -4.45 28.53 -1.49
N ARG A 219 -3.98 28.05 -2.64
CA ARG A 219 -4.24 26.68 -3.12
C ARG A 219 -3.28 25.64 -2.54
N SER A 220 -2.07 26.02 -2.11
CA SER A 220 -1.17 25.11 -1.41
C SER A 220 -1.69 24.79 0.00
N TRP A 221 -2.24 25.80 0.69
CA TRP A 221 -2.74 25.66 2.05
C TRP A 221 -3.90 24.66 2.16
N VAL A 222 -4.79 24.61 1.16
CA VAL A 222 -5.89 23.62 1.13
C VAL A 222 -5.36 22.18 1.02
N VAL A 223 -4.29 21.95 0.25
CA VAL A 223 -3.70 20.60 0.13
C VAL A 223 -2.99 20.21 1.42
N THR A 224 -2.27 21.16 2.05
CA THR A 224 -1.64 20.93 3.36
C THR A 224 -2.68 20.67 4.45
N LEU A 225 -3.82 21.37 4.40
CA LEU A 225 -4.90 21.23 5.37
C LEU A 225 -5.66 19.92 5.20
N VAL A 226 -5.90 19.45 3.96
CA VAL A 226 -6.48 18.13 3.70
C VAL A 226 -5.54 17.01 4.14
N ALA A 227 -4.23 17.15 3.88
CA ALA A 227 -3.24 16.19 4.36
C ALA A 227 -3.10 16.19 5.88
N ALA A 228 -3.12 17.36 6.51
CA ALA A 228 -3.10 17.50 7.95
C ALA A 228 -4.38 16.97 8.59
N LEU A 229 -5.55 17.19 7.97
CA LEU A 229 -6.82 16.59 8.40
C LEU A 229 -6.80 15.08 8.27
N ALA A 230 -6.27 14.53 7.16
CA ALA A 230 -6.15 13.09 6.99
C ALA A 230 -5.21 12.49 8.04
N GLY A 231 -4.04 13.10 8.27
CA GLY A 231 -3.11 12.69 9.32
C GLY A 231 -3.69 12.83 10.73
N ALA A 232 -4.40 13.92 11.00
CA ALA A 232 -5.10 14.12 12.28
C ALA A 232 -6.26 13.14 12.45
N LEU A 233 -7.01 12.81 11.40
CA LEU A 233 -8.04 11.77 11.45
C LEU A 233 -7.41 10.41 11.73
N SER A 234 -6.26 10.09 11.11
CA SER A 234 -5.53 8.85 11.39
C SER A 234 -5.06 8.81 12.84
N VAL A 235 -4.48 9.90 13.36
CA VAL A 235 -4.06 10.02 14.77
C VAL A 235 -5.26 9.97 15.72
N LEU A 236 -6.41 10.54 15.34
CA LEU A 236 -7.62 10.56 16.15
C LEU A 236 -8.36 9.21 16.13
N VAL A 237 -8.25 8.45 15.04
CA VAL A 237 -8.72 7.05 14.98
C VAL A 237 -7.81 6.15 15.80
N ILE A 238 -6.49 6.33 15.74
CA ILE A 238 -5.49 5.58 16.53
C ILE A 238 -5.56 5.93 18.03
N GLY A 239 -5.70 7.21 18.37
CA GLY A 239 -5.90 7.69 19.75
C GLY A 239 -7.31 7.42 20.26
N GLY A 240 -8.29 7.36 19.36
CA GLY A 240 -9.67 6.98 19.64
C GLY A 240 -9.81 5.50 19.97
N THR A 241 -8.99 4.62 19.35
CA THR A 241 -8.94 3.20 19.75
C THR A 241 -8.34 3.01 21.16
N LEU A 242 -7.32 3.80 21.53
CA LEU A 242 -6.79 3.84 22.90
C LEU A 242 -7.78 4.41 23.94
N SER A 243 -8.69 5.30 23.52
CA SER A 243 -9.77 5.82 24.38
C SER A 243 -11.01 4.92 24.38
N SER A 244 -11.18 4.08 23.37
CA SER A 244 -12.31 3.16 23.29
C SER A 244 -12.19 2.01 24.28
N ASP A 245 -11.00 1.64 24.77
CA ASP A 245 -10.89 0.69 25.90
C ASP A 245 -11.29 1.31 27.25
N LEU A 246 -11.35 2.64 27.35
CA LEU A 246 -11.84 3.37 28.52
C LEU A 246 -13.36 3.69 28.46
N PHE A 247 -13.96 3.68 27.26
CA PHE A 247 -15.41 3.92 27.07
C PHE A 247 -16.21 2.71 26.57
N ARG A 248 -15.58 1.59 26.21
CA ARG A 248 -16.25 0.34 25.84
C ARG A 248 -16.45 -0.55 27.08
N GLY A 249 -16.98 0.06 28.12
CA GLY A 249 -17.95 -0.63 28.95
C GLY A 249 -19.16 -0.95 28.06
N ARG A 250 -19.28 -2.22 27.66
CA ARG A 250 -20.56 -2.85 27.25
C ARG A 250 -21.15 -2.34 25.93
N SER A 251 -20.82 -3.00 24.82
CA SER A 251 -21.80 -3.44 23.80
C SER A 251 -21.14 -4.37 22.79
N ALA A 252 -21.36 -5.66 23.03
CA ALA A 252 -21.59 -6.72 22.06
C ALA A 252 -20.89 -6.60 20.69
N SER A 253 -19.68 -7.15 20.61
CA SER A 253 -19.45 -8.15 19.58
C SER A 253 -20.54 -9.23 19.74
N ALA A 254 -21.36 -9.42 18.70
CA ALA A 254 -22.13 -10.64 18.58
C ALA A 254 -21.12 -11.80 18.73
N PRO A 255 -21.28 -12.66 19.74
CA PRO A 255 -20.36 -13.75 19.95
C PRO A 255 -20.57 -14.70 18.77
N LEU A 256 -19.59 -14.74 17.86
CA LEU A 256 -19.28 -15.99 17.17
C LEU A 256 -19.02 -16.97 18.31
N ALA A 257 -20.03 -17.79 18.59
CA ALA A 257 -20.20 -18.55 19.81
C ALA A 257 -18.85 -19.14 20.26
N ARG A 258 -18.22 -18.43 21.20
CA ARG A 258 -17.42 -19.07 22.22
C ARG A 258 -18.41 -19.92 22.98
N SER A 259 -18.65 -21.11 22.45
CA SER A 259 -19.02 -22.25 23.25
C SER A 259 -17.83 -22.45 24.19
N ASP A 260 -17.82 -21.67 25.26
CA ASP A 260 -17.41 -22.16 26.58
C ASP A 260 -18.46 -23.23 26.94
N GLY A 261 -18.45 -24.32 26.19
CA GLY A 261 -18.92 -25.60 26.70
C GLY A 261 -18.07 -25.89 27.93
N PRO A 262 -18.67 -26.53 28.94
CA PRO A 262 -18.12 -26.58 30.30
C PRO A 262 -16.63 -26.89 30.29
N THR A 263 -15.87 -25.90 30.74
CA THR A 263 -14.47 -26.01 31.18
C THR A 263 -14.33 -27.26 32.02
N GLY A 264 -13.73 -28.30 31.45
CA GLY A 264 -13.62 -29.61 32.09
C GLY A 264 -13.19 -30.74 31.16
N ALA A 265 -13.24 -30.58 29.83
CA ALA A 265 -12.57 -31.54 28.95
C ALA A 265 -11.07 -31.22 28.95
N PRO A 266 -10.19 -32.12 29.47
CA PRO A 266 -8.75 -31.93 29.39
C PRO A 266 -8.37 -31.71 27.93
N ALA A 267 -7.35 -30.88 27.68
CA ALA A 267 -6.72 -30.79 26.36
C ALA A 267 -6.45 -32.22 25.89
N GLY A 268 -7.28 -32.71 24.97
CA GLY A 268 -7.25 -34.11 24.58
C GLY A 268 -5.85 -34.43 24.11
N GLU A 269 -5.31 -35.54 24.59
CA GLU A 269 -4.04 -36.05 24.09
C GLU A 269 -4.06 -36.02 22.56
N PRO A 270 -2.95 -35.62 21.91
CA PRO A 270 -2.87 -35.65 20.46
C PRO A 270 -3.38 -37.00 19.99
N ALA A 271 -4.42 -36.99 19.14
CA ALA A 271 -5.03 -38.21 18.66
C ALA A 271 -3.96 -38.99 17.91
N ALA A 272 -3.41 -40.01 18.56
CA ALA A 272 -2.42 -40.87 17.97
C ALA A 272 -3.03 -41.48 16.71
N ALA A 273 -2.27 -41.46 15.61
CA ALA A 273 -2.70 -42.03 14.34
C ALA A 273 -3.27 -43.44 14.59
N LEU A 274 -4.51 -43.66 14.12
CA LEU A 274 -5.14 -44.97 14.20
C LEU A 274 -4.24 -45.98 13.49
N ALA A 275 -4.08 -47.14 14.14
CA ALA A 275 -3.05 -48.13 13.90
C ALA A 275 -2.70 -48.33 12.41
N GLU A 276 -1.41 -48.50 12.16
CA GLU A 276 -0.83 -48.83 10.86
C GLU A 276 -1.49 -50.09 10.31
N GLN A 277 -2.39 -49.91 9.33
CA GLN A 277 -3.06 -51.00 8.64
C GLN A 277 -2.57 -50.97 7.19
N ASP A 278 -1.96 -52.08 6.76
CA ASP A 278 -1.34 -52.23 5.43
C ASP A 278 -0.16 -51.29 5.14
N GLY A 279 0.59 -50.88 6.18
CA GLY A 279 1.74 -49.98 6.02
C GLY A 279 1.37 -48.55 5.64
N VAL A 280 0.09 -48.16 5.80
CA VAL A 280 -0.42 -46.80 5.59
C VAL A 280 -0.96 -46.27 6.92
N GLN A 281 -0.57 -45.05 7.30
CA GLN A 281 -1.15 -44.36 8.45
C GLN A 281 -2.49 -43.74 8.08
N GLN A 282 -3.54 -44.13 8.80
CA GLN A 282 -4.88 -43.59 8.59
C GLN A 282 -5.16 -42.46 9.59
N LEU A 283 -5.50 -41.29 9.06
CA LEU A 283 -5.91 -40.13 9.84
C LEU A 283 -7.37 -39.83 9.50
N ALA A 284 -8.24 -39.86 10.50
CA ALA A 284 -9.61 -39.39 10.35
C ALA A 284 -9.71 -37.97 10.94
N MET A 285 -10.18 -37.02 10.14
CA MET A 285 -10.44 -35.66 10.59
C MET A 285 -11.90 -35.32 10.34
N THR A 286 -12.58 -34.93 11.41
CA THR A 286 -13.96 -34.50 11.37
C THR A 286 -14.03 -33.00 11.10
N LEU A 287 -14.79 -32.63 10.08
CA LEU A 287 -15.07 -31.26 9.71
C LEU A 287 -16.39 -30.86 10.35
N ARG A 288 -16.33 -30.06 11.41
CA ARG A 288 -17.49 -29.57 12.14
C ARG A 288 -17.47 -28.06 12.12
N TYR A 289 -18.11 -27.46 11.11
CA TYR A 289 -18.02 -26.02 10.85
C TYR A 289 -18.19 -25.19 12.14
N PRO A 290 -17.26 -24.28 12.47
CA PRO A 290 -16.09 -23.80 11.68
C PRO A 290 -14.75 -24.45 12.08
N ARG A 291 -14.75 -25.65 12.69
CA ARG A 291 -13.56 -26.27 13.30
C ARG A 291 -13.24 -27.65 12.70
N TYR A 292 -11.95 -27.98 12.78
CA TYR A 292 -11.42 -29.31 12.48
C TYR A 292 -11.08 -30.00 13.80
N GLU A 293 -11.48 -31.26 13.94
CA GLU A 293 -11.12 -32.11 15.07
C GLU A 293 -10.57 -33.45 14.54
N PRO A 294 -9.35 -33.86 14.92
CA PRO A 294 -8.38 -33.18 15.79
C PRO A 294 -7.66 -32.00 15.10
N ARG A 295 -7.18 -31.03 15.90
CA ARG A 295 -6.44 -29.84 15.42
C ARG A 295 -4.96 -30.09 15.17
N LEU A 296 -4.39 -31.08 15.85
CA LEU A 296 -3.00 -31.50 15.74
C LEU A 296 -2.98 -32.99 15.43
N MET A 297 -2.18 -33.38 14.44
CA MET A 297 -1.99 -34.77 14.05
C MET A 297 -0.49 -35.01 13.94
N GLU A 298 -0.01 -36.11 14.53
CA GLU A 298 1.37 -36.56 14.40
C GLU A 298 1.44 -37.74 13.41
N VAL A 299 2.43 -37.71 12.53
CA VAL A 299 2.63 -38.70 11.47
C VAL A 299 4.09 -39.15 11.45
N LYS A 300 4.33 -40.45 11.24
CA LYS A 300 5.72 -40.95 11.17
C LYS A 300 6.31 -40.69 9.79
N VAL A 301 7.55 -40.20 9.79
CA VAL A 301 8.33 -39.99 8.57
C VAL A 301 8.52 -41.32 7.83
N GLY A 302 8.31 -41.31 6.51
CA GLY A 302 8.54 -42.48 5.65
C GLY A 302 7.37 -43.47 5.54
N VAL A 303 6.26 -43.24 6.25
CA VAL A 303 5.05 -44.06 6.13
C VAL A 303 4.00 -43.30 5.31
N PRO A 304 3.44 -43.86 4.23
CA PRO A 304 2.38 -43.21 3.46
C PRO A 304 1.15 -42.94 4.34
N VAL A 305 0.47 -41.82 4.10
CA VAL A 305 -0.63 -41.33 4.93
C VAL A 305 -1.91 -41.25 4.12
N ARG A 306 -3.01 -41.78 4.67
CA ARG A 306 -4.37 -41.64 4.14
C ARG A 306 -5.20 -40.77 5.08
N LEU A 307 -5.55 -39.56 4.64
CA LEU A 307 -6.40 -38.64 5.38
C LEU A 307 -7.85 -38.77 4.91
N THR A 308 -8.75 -39.16 5.82
CA THR A 308 -10.19 -39.24 5.59
C THR A 308 -10.87 -38.06 6.26
N LEU A 309 -11.50 -37.21 5.45
CA LEU A 309 -12.28 -36.06 5.92
C LEU A 309 -13.75 -36.46 6.04
N GLN A 310 -14.31 -36.38 7.24
CA GLN A 310 -15.73 -36.61 7.45
C GLN A 310 -16.41 -35.30 7.85
N ALA A 311 -17.22 -34.75 6.96
CA ALA A 311 -18.08 -33.62 7.31
C ALA A 311 -19.22 -34.12 8.21
N ILE A 312 -19.30 -33.61 9.43
CA ILE A 312 -20.40 -33.89 10.36
C ILE A 312 -21.13 -32.57 10.61
N GLY A 313 -22.21 -32.37 9.83
CA GLY A 313 -23.05 -31.19 9.84
C GLY A 313 -23.81 -31.06 8.51
N ASP A 314 -24.97 -30.41 8.55
CA ASP A 314 -25.73 -30.07 7.35
C ASP A 314 -24.91 -29.06 6.52
N PRO A 315 -24.65 -29.29 5.22
CA PRO A 315 -23.75 -28.44 4.44
C PRO A 315 -24.22 -26.99 4.25
N GLY A 316 -25.45 -26.65 4.65
CA GLY A 316 -25.98 -25.28 4.62
C GLY A 316 -26.27 -24.79 3.22
#